data_AF-A0A238Y6Y3-F1
#
_entry.id   AF-A0A238Y6Y3-F1
#
_cell.length_a   1.000
_cell.length_b   1.000
_cell.length_c   1.000
_cell.angle_alpha   90.00
_cell.angle_beta   90.00
_cell.angle_gamma   90.00
#
_symmetry.space_group_name_H-M   'P 1'
#
loop_
_entity.id
_entity.type
_entity.pdbx_description
1 polymer ?
#
loop_
_entity_poly.entity_id
_entity_poly.type
_entity_poly.pdbx_seq_one_letter_code
_entity_poly.pdbx_strand_id
1 'polypeptide(L)'
;IGNYDFAFYWYFYQDGSIESEVRLTGCNATGLLSGDDRETGYSETIGPGHKSMLHQHVFNCRLDFTIDGETNTVREVNLNDVPYGPDGYNPTPHAEVTDQNLNPHGNAAYVERTRFERESDAQRMTDTHAGRYWEVVNEDVTNDATGEPVGYRLMPKAGTNTAFPMQPGSSNAKRAGFATKHLWVSQYDDGERYPAGDYPNQHPGGVGLPAWTDADRSIVNEDLVVWYNMCQTHVSVPEDWPILPAKMVSFKLEPAHFFDENPAIDVPPEHAIKDIDKWKTENQEGMELEDD
;
A
#
# COMPACT_ATOMS: atom_id res chain seq x y z
N ILE A 1 8.42 13.62 16.06
CA ILE A 1 7.41 14.70 16.17
C ILE A 1 6.75 14.61 17.54
N GLY A 2 6.99 15.60 18.41
CA GLY A 2 6.48 15.57 19.78
C GLY A 2 6.99 14.32 20.52
N ASN A 3 6.06 13.45 20.90
CA ASN A 3 6.31 12.20 21.63
C ASN A 3 6.67 11.00 20.74
N TYR A 4 6.45 11.06 19.42
CA TYR A 4 6.70 9.95 18.50
C TYR A 4 7.99 10.13 17.68
N ASP A 5 8.63 9.01 17.37
CA ASP A 5 9.72 8.89 16.41
C ASP A 5 9.25 8.11 15.19
N PHE A 6 9.49 8.66 14.00
CA PHE A 6 9.14 8.02 12.72
C PHE A 6 10.41 7.84 11.90
N ALA A 7 10.69 6.61 11.49
CA ALA A 7 11.78 6.27 10.59
C ALA A 7 11.21 5.80 9.26
N PHE A 8 11.68 6.42 8.17
CA PHE A 8 11.25 6.15 6.81
C PHE A 8 12.37 5.39 6.09
N TYR A 9 12.06 4.21 5.56
CA TYR A 9 13.00 3.36 4.85
C TYR A 9 12.51 3.14 3.42
N TRP A 10 13.43 3.22 2.49
CA TRP A 10 13.25 2.76 1.11
C TRP A 10 14.23 1.63 0.85
N TYR A 11 13.71 0.48 0.46
CA TYR A 11 14.50 -0.70 0.12
C TYR A 11 14.42 -0.94 -1.38
N PHE A 12 15.56 -1.23 -1.99
CA PHE A 12 15.69 -1.57 -3.40
C PHE A 12 16.28 -2.98 -3.47
N TYR A 13 15.61 -3.87 -4.20
CA TYR A 13 15.94 -5.28 -4.26
C TYR A 13 16.49 -5.66 -5.64
N GLN A 14 17.29 -6.73 -5.68
CA GLN A 14 17.88 -7.23 -6.94
C GLN A 14 16.84 -7.79 -7.92
N ASP A 15 15.65 -8.13 -7.44
CA ASP A 15 14.51 -8.55 -8.28
C ASP A 15 13.78 -7.35 -8.94
N GLY A 16 14.31 -6.13 -8.78
CA GLY A 16 13.72 -4.90 -9.30
C GLY A 16 12.60 -4.33 -8.42
N SER A 17 12.23 -5.01 -7.33
CA SER A 17 11.20 -4.50 -6.44
C SER A 17 11.69 -3.39 -5.53
N ILE A 18 10.76 -2.53 -5.11
CA ILE A 18 11.00 -1.40 -4.22
C ILE A 18 10.03 -1.51 -3.04
N GLU A 19 10.49 -1.25 -1.82
CA GLU A 19 9.61 -1.17 -0.65
C GLU A 19 9.77 0.16 0.06
N SER A 20 8.64 0.75 0.46
CA SER A 20 8.58 1.86 1.40
C SER A 20 8.05 1.38 2.73
N GLU A 21 8.84 1.50 3.79
CA GLU A 21 8.44 1.15 5.15
C GLU A 21 8.53 2.37 6.07
N VAL A 22 7.49 2.52 6.90
CA VAL A 22 7.51 3.46 8.03
C VAL A 22 7.54 2.67 9.33
N ARG A 23 8.54 2.95 10.16
CA ARG A 23 8.58 2.48 11.54
C ARG A 23 8.19 3.60 12.48
N LEU A 24 7.28 3.31 13.40
CA LEU A 24 6.85 4.22 14.45
C LEU A 24 7.18 3.68 15.83
N THR A 25 7.88 4.49 16.61
CA THR A 25 8.35 4.22 17.98
C THR A 25 8.30 5.52 18.79
N GLY A 26 9.04 5.60 19.89
CA GLY A 26 9.00 6.74 20.81
C GLY A 26 8.07 6.46 21.97
N CYS A 27 7.21 7.40 22.33
CA CYS A 27 6.31 7.33 23.48
C CYS A 27 4.88 7.63 23.06
N ASN A 28 3.90 6.89 23.57
CA ASN A 28 2.48 7.17 23.27
C ASN A 28 2.03 8.51 23.87
N ALA A 29 1.04 9.14 23.24
CA ALA A 29 0.36 10.29 23.84
C ALA A 29 -0.50 9.79 25.00
N THR A 30 -0.22 10.28 26.21
CA THR A 30 -0.87 9.77 27.44
C THR A 30 -1.77 10.79 28.11
N GLY A 31 -2.78 10.28 28.81
CA GLY A 31 -3.66 11.04 29.68
C GLY A 31 -3.80 10.35 31.04
N LEU A 32 -4.40 11.08 31.99
CA LEU A 32 -4.72 10.54 33.31
C LEU A 32 -5.92 9.59 33.24
N LEU A 33 -5.80 8.45 33.91
CA LEU A 33 -6.92 7.56 34.18
C LEU A 33 -7.65 8.05 35.44
N SER A 34 -8.93 8.40 35.30
CA SER A 34 -9.79 8.82 36.42
C SER A 34 -10.55 7.64 37.01
N GLY A 35 -10.30 7.31 38.28
CA GLY A 35 -11.06 6.28 39.00
C GLY A 35 -10.96 4.89 38.36
N ASP A 36 -12.11 4.22 38.21
CA ASP A 36 -12.23 2.84 37.72
C ASP A 36 -12.56 2.72 36.22
N ASP A 37 -12.48 3.81 35.44
CA ASP A 37 -12.82 3.85 34.00
C ASP A 37 -11.79 3.11 33.12
N ARG A 38 -11.77 1.78 33.18
CA ARG A 38 -10.77 0.95 32.48
C ARG A 38 -11.16 0.55 31.07
N GLU A 39 -12.46 0.42 30.77
CA GLU A 39 -12.97 -0.07 29.50
C GLU A 39 -13.99 0.91 28.91
N THR A 40 -13.49 2.01 28.33
CA THR A 40 -14.35 3.03 27.73
C THR A 40 -14.56 2.84 26.23
N GLY A 41 -13.72 2.02 25.58
CA GLY A 41 -13.65 1.89 24.12
C GLY A 41 -12.99 3.08 23.40
N TYR A 42 -12.62 4.14 24.13
CA TYR A 42 -11.97 5.35 23.58
C TYR A 42 -10.51 5.49 23.97
N SER A 43 -10.07 4.72 24.96
CA SER A 43 -8.70 4.71 25.47
C SER A 43 -8.38 3.38 26.12
N GLU A 44 -7.10 3.02 26.12
CA GLU A 44 -6.57 1.83 26.78
C GLU A 44 -5.78 2.20 28.03
N THR A 45 -5.95 1.41 29.10
CA THR A 45 -5.11 1.55 30.29
C THR A 45 -3.75 0.91 30.02
N ILE A 46 -2.70 1.72 30.00
CA ILE A 46 -1.33 1.29 29.65
C ILE A 46 -0.39 1.24 30.85
N GLY A 47 -0.84 1.70 32.01
CA GLY A 47 -0.07 1.64 33.25
C GLY A 47 -0.83 2.23 34.44
N PRO A 48 -0.28 2.15 35.67
CA PRO A 48 -0.94 2.68 36.86
C PRO A 48 -1.25 4.17 36.72
N GLY A 49 -2.54 4.53 36.67
CA GLY A 49 -2.99 5.92 36.53
C GLY A 49 -2.84 6.53 35.12
N HIS A 50 -2.42 5.75 34.12
CA HIS A 50 -2.14 6.22 32.76
C HIS A 50 -3.03 5.52 31.73
N LYS A 51 -3.51 6.30 30.76
CA LYS A 51 -4.22 5.79 29.59
C LYS A 51 -3.65 6.37 28.30
N SER A 52 -3.76 5.61 27.21
CA SER A 52 -3.47 6.05 25.84
C SER A 52 -4.79 6.15 25.08
N MET A 53 -5.02 7.26 24.40
CA MET A 53 -6.21 7.42 23.57
C MET A 53 -6.07 6.59 22.29
N LEU A 54 -7.18 6.04 21.78
CA LEU A 54 -7.17 5.44 20.45
C LEU A 54 -6.81 6.50 19.40
N HIS A 55 -5.90 6.17 18.49
CA HIS A 55 -5.48 7.07 17.42
C HIS A 55 -5.01 6.29 16.19
N GLN A 56 -4.86 7.00 15.07
CA GLN A 56 -4.35 6.47 13.82
C GLN A 56 -3.18 7.32 13.32
N HIS A 57 -2.18 6.65 12.77
CA HIS A 57 -1.13 7.27 11.99
C HIS A 57 -1.44 7.09 10.51
N VAL A 58 -1.49 8.18 9.76
CA VAL A 58 -1.69 8.16 8.31
C VAL A 58 -0.46 8.76 7.65
N PHE A 59 0.18 7.95 6.81
CA PHE A 59 1.28 8.38 5.96
C PHE A 59 0.82 8.33 4.51
N ASN A 60 0.86 9.46 3.82
CA ASN A 60 0.56 9.53 2.39
C ASN A 60 1.87 9.54 1.60
N CYS A 61 1.97 8.64 0.62
CA CYS A 61 3.08 8.60 -0.32
C CYS A 61 2.59 9.06 -1.69
N ARG A 62 3.25 10.08 -2.25
CA ARG A 62 3.05 10.59 -3.62
C ARG A 62 4.01 9.83 -4.55
N LEU A 63 3.47 8.99 -5.41
CA LEU A 63 4.22 8.16 -6.35
C LEU A 63 3.97 8.65 -7.77
N ASP A 64 5.00 9.27 -8.34
CA ASP A 64 5.00 9.85 -9.69
C ASP A 64 5.66 8.84 -10.63
N PHE A 65 4.88 8.19 -11.48
CA PHE A 65 5.32 7.01 -12.23
C PHE A 65 5.73 7.36 -13.66
N THR A 66 6.85 6.80 -14.10
CA THR A 66 7.32 6.88 -15.49
C THR A 66 7.72 5.47 -15.93
N ILE A 67 6.75 4.56 -16.06
CA ILE A 67 7.02 3.15 -16.38
C ILE A 67 7.36 3.02 -17.86
N ASP A 68 8.65 2.96 -18.18
CA ASP A 68 9.16 2.84 -19.56
C ASP A 68 8.57 3.89 -20.54
N GLY A 69 8.21 5.06 -19.99
CA GLY A 69 7.45 6.11 -20.67
C GLY A 69 6.73 7.01 -19.65
N GLU A 70 6.30 8.19 -20.09
CA GLU A 70 5.65 9.20 -19.24
C GLU A 70 4.17 8.90 -18.98
N THR A 71 3.50 8.25 -19.93
CA THR A 71 2.07 7.97 -19.86
C THR A 71 1.80 6.59 -19.28
N ASN A 72 0.85 6.52 -18.34
CA ASN A 72 0.51 5.30 -17.63
C ASN A 72 -1.01 5.16 -17.46
N THR A 73 -1.44 3.97 -17.08
CA THR A 73 -2.81 3.62 -16.71
C THR A 73 -2.78 2.84 -15.40
N VAL A 74 -3.75 3.08 -14.52
CA VAL A 74 -3.91 2.31 -13.28
C VAL A 74 -5.06 1.29 -13.39
N ARG A 75 -4.82 0.08 -12.91
CA ARG A 75 -5.79 -1.02 -12.86
C ARG A 75 -5.93 -1.54 -11.44
N GLU A 76 -7.16 -1.82 -11.00
CA GLU A 76 -7.43 -2.59 -9.79
C GLU A 76 -7.50 -4.07 -10.13
N VAL A 77 -6.90 -4.88 -9.27
CA VAL A 77 -6.90 -6.33 -9.41
C VAL A 77 -7.52 -6.98 -8.19
N ASN A 78 -8.56 -7.78 -8.41
CA ASN A 78 -9.26 -8.54 -7.37
C ASN A 78 -9.28 -10.03 -7.74
N LEU A 79 -9.11 -10.90 -6.74
CA LEU A 79 -9.41 -12.32 -6.84
C LEU A 79 -10.90 -12.54 -6.55
N ASN A 80 -11.60 -13.17 -7.48
CA ASN A 80 -13.00 -13.54 -7.36
C ASN A 80 -13.16 -15.06 -7.43
N ASP A 81 -14.13 -15.60 -6.71
CA ASP A 81 -14.53 -16.99 -6.84
C ASP A 81 -15.47 -17.18 -8.04
N VAL A 82 -15.43 -18.39 -8.63
CA VAL A 82 -16.40 -18.79 -9.64
C VAL A 82 -17.55 -19.51 -8.93
N PRO A 83 -18.81 -19.13 -9.10
CA PRO A 83 -19.93 -19.87 -8.54
C PRO A 83 -19.93 -21.33 -9.02
N TYR A 84 -20.46 -22.25 -8.21
CA TYR A 84 -20.55 -23.68 -8.55
C TYR A 84 -21.27 -23.99 -9.87
N GLY A 85 -22.12 -23.08 -10.36
CA GLY A 85 -23.07 -23.32 -11.45
C GLY A 85 -24.50 -23.51 -10.93
N PRO A 86 -25.49 -23.73 -11.82
CA PRO A 86 -26.91 -23.79 -11.48
C PRO A 86 -27.27 -24.98 -10.58
N ASP A 87 -26.50 -26.06 -10.66
CA ASP A 87 -26.73 -27.29 -9.89
C ASP A 87 -26.11 -27.24 -8.48
N GLY A 88 -25.32 -26.22 -8.16
CA GLY A 88 -24.63 -26.07 -6.88
C GLY A 88 -23.51 -27.12 -6.66
N TYR A 89 -23.21 -27.39 -5.39
CA TYR A 89 -22.15 -28.33 -5.00
C TYR A 89 -22.44 -29.75 -5.50
N ASN A 90 -21.55 -30.29 -6.33
CA ASN A 90 -21.62 -31.68 -6.78
C ASN A 90 -20.62 -32.54 -5.98
N PRO A 91 -21.07 -33.41 -5.06
CA PRO A 91 -20.18 -34.25 -4.25
C PRO A 91 -19.56 -35.43 -5.02
N THR A 92 -19.88 -35.60 -6.31
CA THR A 92 -19.36 -36.69 -7.14
C THR A 92 -17.89 -36.43 -7.45
N PRO A 93 -16.96 -37.30 -7.05
CA PRO A 93 -15.55 -37.15 -7.42
C PRO A 93 -15.41 -37.19 -8.94
N HIS A 94 -14.59 -36.27 -9.50
CA HIS A 94 -14.34 -36.19 -10.95
C HIS A 94 -15.59 -35.93 -11.79
N ALA A 95 -16.54 -35.14 -11.29
CA ALA A 95 -17.68 -34.68 -12.09
C ALA A 95 -17.18 -33.97 -13.36
N GLU A 96 -17.77 -34.28 -14.51
CA GLU A 96 -17.35 -33.64 -15.76
C GLU A 96 -17.65 -32.15 -15.75
N VAL A 97 -16.67 -31.37 -16.19
CA VAL A 97 -16.84 -29.94 -16.46
C VAL A 97 -17.71 -29.80 -17.71
N THR A 98 -18.79 -29.04 -17.60
CA THR A 98 -19.68 -28.73 -18.73
C THR A 98 -19.86 -27.23 -18.85
N ASP A 99 -20.31 -26.74 -20.00
CA ASP A 99 -20.60 -25.30 -20.20
C ASP A 99 -21.59 -24.74 -19.17
N GLN A 100 -22.46 -25.59 -18.63
CA GLN A 100 -23.44 -25.22 -17.60
C GLN A 100 -22.89 -25.37 -16.18
N ASN A 101 -21.87 -26.21 -15.96
CA ASN A 101 -21.28 -26.50 -14.66
C ASN A 101 -19.75 -26.45 -14.77
N LEU A 102 -19.23 -25.22 -14.82
CA LEU A 102 -17.80 -24.95 -15.01
C LEU A 102 -16.97 -25.12 -13.72
N ASN A 103 -17.61 -25.14 -12.55
CA ASN A 103 -16.95 -25.27 -11.25
C ASN A 103 -17.63 -26.28 -10.32
N PRO A 104 -17.80 -27.56 -10.74
CA PRO A 104 -18.56 -28.56 -9.98
C PRO A 104 -17.97 -28.84 -8.59
N HIS A 105 -16.68 -28.53 -8.40
CA HIS A 105 -15.92 -28.75 -7.17
C HIS A 105 -15.67 -27.48 -6.35
N GLY A 106 -16.09 -26.31 -6.83
CA GLY A 106 -16.07 -25.07 -6.04
C GLY A 106 -14.70 -24.44 -5.79
N ASN A 107 -13.66 -24.89 -6.49
CA ASN A 107 -12.29 -24.44 -6.24
C ASN A 107 -11.76 -23.49 -7.33
N ALA A 108 -12.54 -23.20 -8.36
CA ALA A 108 -12.15 -22.23 -9.39
C ALA A 108 -12.28 -20.79 -8.89
N ALA A 109 -11.30 -19.98 -9.25
CA ALA A 109 -11.24 -18.55 -9.01
C ALA A 109 -10.67 -17.88 -10.28
N TYR A 110 -10.91 -16.58 -10.40
CA TYR A 110 -10.38 -15.78 -11.50
C TYR A 110 -9.93 -14.41 -11.00
N VAL A 111 -9.03 -13.81 -11.77
CA VAL A 111 -8.55 -12.45 -11.52
C VAL A 111 -9.36 -11.49 -12.38
N GLU A 112 -10.03 -10.55 -11.74
CA GLU A 112 -10.68 -9.43 -12.42
C GLU A 112 -9.74 -8.22 -12.40
N ARG A 113 -9.51 -7.63 -13.58
CA ARG A 113 -8.74 -6.40 -13.75
C ARG A 113 -9.67 -5.29 -14.19
N THR A 114 -9.85 -4.28 -13.36
CA THR A 114 -10.66 -3.10 -13.65
C THR A 114 -9.75 -1.91 -13.90
N ARG A 115 -9.72 -1.42 -15.14
CA ARG A 115 -9.03 -0.17 -15.50
C ARG A 115 -9.79 1.02 -14.94
N PHE A 116 -9.06 1.99 -14.38
CA PHE A 116 -9.65 3.26 -13.98
C PHE A 116 -9.60 4.23 -15.15
N GLU A 117 -10.74 4.81 -15.50
CA GLU A 117 -10.83 5.74 -16.62
C GLU A 117 -10.66 7.19 -16.14
N ARG A 118 -11.20 7.50 -14.95
CA ARG A 118 -11.17 8.85 -14.36
C ARG A 118 -10.70 8.87 -12.92
N GLU A 119 -10.34 10.05 -12.43
CA GLU A 119 -9.92 10.27 -11.05
C GLU A 119 -10.97 9.81 -10.02
N SER A 120 -12.27 9.99 -10.29
CA SER A 120 -13.34 9.49 -9.41
C SER A 120 -13.41 7.96 -9.35
N ASP A 121 -12.98 7.27 -10.40
CA ASP A 121 -12.86 5.81 -10.41
C ASP A 121 -11.67 5.34 -9.58
N ALA A 122 -10.68 6.17 -9.30
CA ALA A 122 -9.43 5.74 -8.69
C ALA A 122 -9.34 6.01 -7.18
N GLN A 123 -10.50 6.14 -6.51
CA GLN A 123 -10.61 6.39 -5.07
C GLN A 123 -11.00 5.08 -4.34
N ARG A 124 -10.03 4.33 -3.82
CA ARG A 124 -10.24 2.94 -3.40
C ARG A 124 -9.75 2.62 -1.99
N MET A 125 -10.41 1.64 -1.38
CA MET A 125 -9.97 0.98 -0.16
C MET A 125 -9.20 -0.29 -0.54
N THR A 126 -8.29 -0.72 0.32
CA THR A 126 -7.76 -2.09 0.24
C THR A 126 -8.88 -3.08 0.59
N ASP A 127 -8.77 -4.31 0.07
CA ASP A 127 -9.71 -5.39 0.37
C ASP A 127 -8.91 -6.69 0.54
N THR A 128 -8.76 -7.13 1.79
CA THR A 128 -8.02 -8.35 2.10
C THR A 128 -8.79 -9.62 1.76
N HIS A 129 -10.11 -9.56 1.58
CA HIS A 129 -10.91 -10.71 1.18
C HIS A 129 -10.74 -11.00 -0.31
N ALA A 130 -10.68 -9.95 -1.12
CA ALA A 130 -10.40 -10.04 -2.56
C ALA A 130 -8.89 -10.11 -2.89
N GLY A 131 -8.02 -10.01 -1.88
CA GLY A 131 -6.57 -9.91 -2.10
C GLY A 131 -6.18 -8.71 -2.98
N ARG A 132 -6.91 -7.60 -2.85
CA ARG A 132 -6.84 -6.45 -3.75
C ARG A 132 -5.45 -5.81 -3.79
N TYR A 133 -5.00 -5.52 -5.01
CA TYR A 133 -3.86 -4.68 -5.29
C TYR A 133 -4.10 -3.82 -6.53
N TRP A 134 -3.15 -2.94 -6.85
CA TRP A 134 -3.22 -2.09 -8.04
C TRP A 134 -2.00 -2.28 -8.92
N GLU A 135 -2.19 -2.17 -10.22
CA GLU A 135 -1.12 -2.19 -11.22
C GLU A 135 -1.03 -0.81 -11.87
N VAL A 136 0.18 -0.25 -11.97
CA VAL A 136 0.47 0.93 -12.78
C VAL A 136 1.22 0.41 -14.00
N VAL A 137 0.64 0.59 -15.18
CA VAL A 137 1.13 0.00 -16.44
C VAL A 137 1.29 1.08 -17.51
N ASN A 138 2.23 0.85 -18.41
CA ASN A 138 2.34 1.59 -19.66
C ASN A 138 1.72 0.75 -20.78
N GLU A 139 0.61 1.22 -21.34
CA GLU A 139 -0.16 0.48 -22.35
C GLU A 139 0.46 0.57 -23.75
N ASP A 140 1.40 1.49 -23.97
CA ASP A 140 2.12 1.67 -25.24
C ASP A 140 3.37 0.77 -25.34
N VAL A 141 3.80 0.16 -24.23
CA VAL A 141 4.94 -0.75 -24.18
C VAL A 141 4.49 -2.11 -23.65
N THR A 142 4.68 -3.15 -24.47
CA THR A 142 4.34 -4.53 -24.12
C THR A 142 5.58 -5.36 -23.90
N ASN A 143 5.50 -6.27 -22.95
CA ASN A 143 6.47 -7.34 -22.77
C ASN A 143 6.48 -8.27 -23.98
N ASP A 144 7.64 -8.56 -24.55
CA ASP A 144 7.76 -9.36 -25.78
C ASP A 144 7.36 -10.83 -25.56
N ALA A 145 7.60 -11.37 -24.37
CA ALA A 145 7.32 -12.77 -24.05
C ALA A 145 5.83 -13.04 -23.75
N THR A 146 5.14 -12.08 -23.13
CA THR A 146 3.76 -12.25 -22.64
C THR A 146 2.72 -11.46 -23.42
N GLY A 147 3.13 -10.41 -24.15
CA GLY A 147 2.23 -9.47 -24.82
C GLY A 147 1.45 -8.54 -23.89
N GLU A 148 1.69 -8.63 -22.57
CA GLU A 148 1.06 -7.78 -21.57
C GLU A 148 1.79 -6.44 -21.45
N PRO A 149 1.08 -5.34 -21.12
CA PRO A 149 1.69 -4.06 -20.78
C PRO A 149 2.73 -4.18 -19.66
N VAL A 150 3.87 -3.50 -19.81
CA VAL A 150 4.89 -3.44 -18.75
C VAL A 150 4.39 -2.59 -17.57
N GLY A 151 4.73 -2.98 -16.34
CA GLY A 151 4.15 -2.34 -15.17
C GLY A 151 4.82 -2.64 -13.84
N TYR A 152 4.29 -2.01 -12.80
CA TYR A 152 4.55 -2.33 -11.40
C TYR A 152 3.25 -2.56 -10.64
N ARG A 153 3.24 -3.51 -9.71
CA ARG A 153 2.14 -3.75 -8.77
C ARG A 153 2.42 -3.03 -7.47
N LEU A 154 1.43 -2.27 -6.99
CA LEU A 154 1.40 -1.67 -5.67
C LEU A 154 0.66 -2.61 -4.70
N MET A 155 1.42 -3.21 -3.79
CA MET A 155 0.97 -4.22 -2.83
C MET A 155 1.11 -3.72 -1.38
N PRO A 156 0.06 -3.81 -0.54
CA PRO A 156 0.25 -3.71 0.91
C PRO A 156 1.20 -4.84 1.39
N LYS A 157 2.18 -4.54 2.25
CA LYS A 157 3.16 -5.53 2.71
C LYS A 157 3.12 -5.79 4.21
N ALA A 158 3.47 -4.80 5.03
CA ALA A 158 3.49 -4.94 6.49
C ALA A 158 2.53 -3.96 7.16
N GLY A 159 2.15 -4.31 8.40
CA GLY A 159 1.26 -3.50 9.22
C GLY A 159 -0.21 -3.65 8.86
N THR A 160 -1.06 -2.97 9.63
CA THR A 160 -2.50 -2.93 9.35
C THR A 160 -2.80 -1.66 8.57
N ASN A 161 -3.29 -1.78 7.33
CA ASN A 161 -3.78 -0.64 6.56
C ASN A 161 -5.30 -0.52 6.73
N THR A 162 -5.70 0.01 7.87
CA THR A 162 -7.11 0.08 8.30
C THR A 162 -7.78 1.36 7.84
N ALA A 163 -9.06 1.28 7.50
CA ALA A 163 -9.85 2.44 7.16
C ALA A 163 -9.86 3.49 8.28
N PHE A 164 -9.82 4.77 7.91
CA PHE A 164 -9.94 5.84 8.88
C PHE A 164 -11.41 6.04 9.28
N PRO A 165 -11.80 6.00 10.57
CA PRO A 165 -13.19 6.09 11.01
C PRO A 165 -13.69 7.54 11.04
N MET A 166 -13.52 8.25 9.92
CA MET A 166 -14.00 9.61 9.71
C MET A 166 -15.48 9.57 9.30
N GLN A 167 -16.33 10.21 10.10
CA GLN A 167 -17.72 10.41 9.69
C GLN A 167 -17.81 11.56 8.66
N PRO A 168 -18.70 11.44 7.65
CA PRO A 168 -18.98 12.52 6.71
C PRO A 168 -19.31 13.84 7.43
N GLY A 169 -18.75 14.94 6.96
CA GLY A 169 -18.97 16.28 7.52
C GLY A 169 -18.17 16.61 8.79
N SER A 170 -17.46 15.65 9.39
CA SER A 170 -16.56 15.90 10.53
C SER A 170 -15.38 16.83 10.15
N SER A 171 -14.80 17.51 11.16
CA SER A 171 -13.62 18.37 10.94
C SER A 171 -12.45 17.60 10.31
N ASN A 172 -12.23 16.35 10.77
CA ASN A 172 -11.19 15.49 10.22
C ASN A 172 -11.46 15.13 8.75
N ALA A 173 -12.69 14.72 8.41
CA ALA A 173 -13.06 14.40 7.02
C ALA A 173 -12.86 15.60 6.07
N LYS A 174 -13.12 16.82 6.55
CA LYS A 174 -12.96 18.04 5.76
C LYS A 174 -11.50 18.43 5.55
N ARG A 175 -10.64 18.22 6.56
CA ARG A 175 -9.24 18.70 6.58
C ARG A 175 -8.22 17.65 6.14
N ALA A 176 -8.55 16.38 6.28
CA ALA A 176 -7.72 15.24 5.93
C ALA A 176 -8.51 14.28 5.03
N GLY A 177 -9.30 14.82 4.10
CA GLY A 177 -10.12 14.03 3.18
C GLY A 177 -9.32 13.03 2.35
N PHE A 178 -8.04 13.35 2.07
CA PHE A 178 -7.11 12.42 1.42
C PHE A 178 -6.97 11.08 2.18
N ALA A 179 -7.16 11.05 3.50
CA ALA A 179 -7.03 9.84 4.32
C ALA A 179 -8.29 8.95 4.29
N THR A 180 -9.37 9.35 3.60
CA THR A 180 -10.62 8.59 3.56
C THR A 180 -10.57 7.36 2.65
N LYS A 181 -9.54 7.25 1.82
CA LYS A 181 -9.26 6.13 0.91
C LYS A 181 -7.81 5.68 1.06
N HIS A 182 -7.50 4.44 0.71
CA HIS A 182 -6.12 3.94 0.72
C HIS A 182 -5.40 4.28 -0.59
N LEU A 183 -6.12 4.33 -1.70
CA LEU A 183 -5.61 4.75 -3.00
C LEU A 183 -6.38 5.97 -3.50
N TRP A 184 -5.66 6.92 -4.06
CA TRP A 184 -6.15 7.90 -5.01
C TRP A 184 -5.23 7.92 -6.23
N VAL A 185 -5.78 8.28 -7.39
CA VAL A 185 -4.99 8.61 -8.57
C VAL A 185 -5.49 9.93 -9.11
N SER A 186 -4.56 10.82 -9.45
CA SER A 186 -4.85 12.08 -10.12
C SER A 186 -4.01 12.19 -11.39
N GLN A 187 -4.47 12.96 -12.38
CA GLN A 187 -3.56 13.39 -13.44
C GLN A 187 -2.46 14.27 -12.82
N TYR A 188 -1.25 14.23 -13.37
CA TYR A 188 -0.14 15.04 -12.86
C TYR A 188 -0.43 16.55 -13.02
N ASP A 189 -0.03 17.31 -12.00
CA ASP A 189 0.06 18.77 -12.01
C ASP A 189 1.19 19.19 -11.06
N ASP A 190 2.09 20.08 -11.50
CA ASP A 190 3.25 20.55 -10.73
C ASP A 190 2.85 21.31 -9.44
N GLY A 191 1.66 21.92 -9.43
CA GLY A 191 1.09 22.58 -8.25
C GLY A 191 0.47 21.61 -7.23
N GLU A 192 0.22 20.35 -7.60
CA GLU A 192 -0.44 19.36 -6.76
C GLU A 192 0.56 18.53 -5.97
N ARG A 193 1.10 19.12 -4.88
CA ARG A 193 2.17 18.50 -4.07
C ARG A 193 1.74 17.98 -2.70
N TYR A 194 0.90 18.71 -1.98
CA TYR A 194 0.51 18.38 -0.60
C TYR A 194 -0.96 17.96 -0.52
N PRO A 195 -1.28 16.69 -0.18
CA PRO A 195 -2.64 16.14 -0.29
C PRO A 195 -3.63 16.75 0.72
N ALA A 196 -3.15 17.48 1.72
CA ALA A 196 -3.93 18.25 2.69
C ALA A 196 -3.91 19.78 2.42
N GLY A 197 -3.35 20.20 1.28
CA GLY A 197 -3.04 21.59 0.93
C GLY A 197 -1.76 22.12 1.58
N ASP A 198 -1.31 23.29 1.13
CA ASP A 198 -0.05 23.93 1.54
C ASP A 198 0.00 24.32 3.02
N TYR A 199 -1.16 24.67 3.59
CA TYR A 199 -1.29 25.19 4.96
C TYR A 199 -2.35 24.40 5.76
N PRO A 200 -2.05 23.15 6.17
CA PRO A 200 -3.05 22.24 6.76
C PRO A 200 -3.45 22.60 8.20
N ASN A 201 -2.60 23.35 8.91
CA ASN A 201 -2.85 23.75 10.29
C ASN A 201 -3.98 24.79 10.36
N GLN A 202 -5.00 24.50 11.18
CA GLN A 202 -6.20 25.34 11.40
C GLN A 202 -7.02 25.67 10.15
N HIS A 203 -6.70 25.10 9.00
CA HIS A 203 -7.47 25.27 7.77
C HIS A 203 -8.91 24.72 7.91
N PRO A 204 -9.92 25.36 7.29
CA PRO A 204 -11.33 25.01 7.49
C PRO A 204 -11.81 23.72 6.80
N GLY A 205 -10.99 23.12 5.93
CA GLY A 205 -11.37 21.99 5.07
C GLY A 205 -11.53 22.34 3.59
N GLY A 206 -11.58 21.31 2.72
CA GLY A 206 -11.94 21.45 1.30
C GLY A 206 -10.81 21.86 0.36
N VAL A 207 -9.57 21.47 0.64
CA VAL A 207 -8.41 21.70 -0.25
C VAL A 207 -7.61 20.41 -0.41
N GLY A 208 -6.60 20.43 -1.29
CA GLY A 208 -5.71 19.30 -1.51
C GLY A 208 -6.34 18.22 -2.36
N LEU A 209 -5.91 16.98 -2.16
CA LEU A 209 -6.20 15.85 -3.04
C LEU A 209 -7.69 15.63 -3.35
N PRO A 210 -8.62 15.67 -2.37
CA PRO A 210 -10.04 15.55 -2.68
C PRO A 210 -10.53 16.65 -3.64
N ALA A 211 -10.11 17.89 -3.43
CA ALA A 211 -10.53 19.03 -4.24
C ALA A 211 -9.91 19.01 -5.64
N TRP A 212 -8.69 18.48 -5.79
CA TRP A 212 -8.05 18.28 -7.10
C TRP A 212 -8.80 17.24 -7.94
N THR A 213 -9.11 16.10 -7.33
CA THR A 213 -9.81 15.00 -8.02
C THR A 213 -11.28 15.27 -8.33
N ASP A 214 -11.87 16.35 -7.81
CA ASP A 214 -13.21 16.80 -8.20
C ASP A 214 -13.26 17.27 -9.68
N ALA A 215 -12.11 17.56 -10.29
CA ALA A 215 -12.00 17.85 -11.72
C ALA A 215 -12.32 16.62 -12.59
N ASP A 216 -12.24 15.41 -12.02
CA ASP A 216 -12.58 14.13 -12.64
C ASP A 216 -11.89 13.93 -14.00
N ARG A 217 -10.60 14.27 -14.06
CA ARG A 217 -9.75 14.19 -15.26
C ARG A 217 -9.62 12.74 -15.74
N SER A 218 -9.27 12.59 -17.01
CA SER A 218 -8.84 11.29 -17.54
C SER A 218 -7.52 10.88 -16.89
N ILE A 219 -7.36 9.59 -16.59
CA ILE A 219 -6.11 9.00 -16.07
C ILE A 219 -5.69 7.77 -16.88
N VAL A 220 -6.10 7.76 -18.15
CA VAL A 220 -5.89 6.68 -19.10
C VAL A 220 -4.80 7.07 -20.07
N ASN A 221 -3.68 6.35 -20.02
CA ASN A 221 -2.49 6.65 -20.79
C ASN A 221 -2.10 8.14 -20.65
N GLU A 222 -2.06 8.62 -19.41
CA GLU A 222 -1.74 9.99 -19.06
C GLU A 222 -0.55 10.01 -18.10
N ASP A 223 0.10 11.16 -17.97
CA ASP A 223 0.99 11.43 -16.84
C ASP A 223 0.14 11.51 -15.57
N LEU A 224 0.42 10.64 -14.59
CA LEU A 224 -0.42 10.44 -13.42
C LEU A 224 0.38 10.24 -12.14
N VAL A 225 -0.27 10.59 -11.04
CA VAL A 225 0.28 10.46 -9.70
C VAL A 225 -0.60 9.51 -8.89
N VAL A 226 0.00 8.48 -8.33
CA VAL A 226 -0.64 7.58 -7.38
C VAL A 226 -0.37 8.07 -5.97
N TRP A 227 -1.42 8.26 -5.19
CA TRP A 227 -1.35 8.67 -3.80
C TRP A 227 -1.78 7.50 -2.91
N TYR A 228 -0.82 6.92 -2.20
CA TYR A 228 -1.07 5.75 -1.37
C TYR A 228 -1.01 6.10 0.12
N ASN A 229 -2.08 5.80 0.84
CA ASN A 229 -2.16 5.98 2.28
C ASN A 229 -1.86 4.66 3.01
N MET A 230 -0.91 4.73 3.94
CA MET A 230 -0.66 3.73 4.97
C MET A 230 -1.31 4.20 6.28
N CYS A 231 -2.39 3.54 6.68
CA CYS A 231 -3.23 3.92 7.82
C CYS A 231 -3.10 2.92 8.97
N GLN A 232 -2.13 3.14 9.86
CA GLN A 232 -1.88 2.29 11.03
C GLN A 232 -2.77 2.72 12.21
N THR A 233 -3.71 1.86 12.60
CA THR A 233 -4.48 2.04 13.85
C THR A 233 -3.66 1.61 15.05
N HIS A 234 -3.70 2.42 16.11
CA HIS A 234 -3.05 2.12 17.38
C HIS A 234 -4.09 2.02 18.49
N VAL A 235 -4.36 0.78 18.90
CA VAL A 235 -5.04 0.43 20.15
C VAL A 235 -3.93 -0.01 21.10
N SER A 236 -3.50 0.89 21.99
CA SER A 236 -2.28 0.69 22.77
C SER A 236 -2.44 -0.40 23.83
N VAL A 237 -1.36 -1.13 24.10
CA VAL A 237 -1.26 -2.09 25.21
C VAL A 237 -0.19 -1.64 26.21
N PRO A 238 -0.13 -2.21 27.44
CA PRO A 238 0.90 -1.87 28.41
C PRO A 238 2.34 -2.02 27.89
N GLU A 239 2.60 -2.98 27.00
CA GLU A 239 3.90 -3.20 26.36
C GLU A 239 4.34 -2.05 25.45
N ASP A 240 3.42 -1.15 25.08
CA ASP A 240 3.73 0.05 24.31
C ASP A 240 4.20 1.22 25.21
N TRP A 241 4.27 1.04 26.53
CA TRP A 241 4.64 2.05 27.53
C TRP A 241 5.80 1.56 28.43
N PRO A 242 6.77 2.42 28.80
CA PRO A 242 6.88 3.86 28.49
C PRO A 242 7.48 4.16 27.11
N ILE A 243 8.11 3.17 26.49
CA ILE A 243 8.72 3.29 25.16
C ILE A 243 8.05 2.26 24.25
N LEU A 244 7.44 2.75 23.18
CA LEU A 244 6.73 1.97 22.18
C LEU A 244 7.74 1.13 21.37
N PRO A 245 7.67 -0.21 21.42
CA PRO A 245 8.40 -1.05 20.47
C PRO A 245 7.99 -0.70 19.04
N ALA A 246 8.96 -0.68 18.13
CA ALA A 246 8.71 -0.24 16.75
C ALA A 246 7.56 -1.04 16.11
N LYS A 247 6.49 -0.32 15.73
CA LYS A 247 5.45 -0.84 14.84
C LYS A 247 5.83 -0.47 13.42
N MET A 248 5.45 -1.30 12.45
CA MET A 248 5.87 -1.14 11.06
C MET A 248 4.64 -1.15 10.16
N VAL A 249 4.61 -0.27 9.17
CA VAL A 249 3.64 -0.30 8.07
C VAL A 249 4.40 -0.07 6.76
N SER A 250 4.09 -0.86 5.72
CA SER A 250 4.79 -0.77 4.44
C SER A 250 3.93 -1.16 3.24
N PHE A 251 4.37 -0.71 2.07
CA PHE A 251 3.93 -1.22 0.77
C PHE A 251 5.13 -1.60 -0.08
N LYS A 252 4.91 -2.48 -1.04
CA LYS A 252 5.90 -2.93 -2.02
C LYS A 252 5.41 -2.60 -3.43
N LEU A 253 6.35 -2.15 -4.26
CA LEU A 253 6.22 -2.02 -5.70
C LEU A 253 6.97 -3.20 -6.32
N GLU A 254 6.28 -4.04 -7.06
CA GLU A 254 6.85 -5.23 -7.69
C GLU A 254 6.73 -5.15 -9.21
N PRO A 255 7.80 -5.40 -9.99
CA PRO A 255 7.69 -5.45 -11.43
C PRO A 255 6.66 -6.49 -11.87
N ALA A 256 5.77 -6.12 -12.80
CA ALA A 256 4.82 -7.02 -13.42
C ALA A 256 4.92 -6.88 -14.93
N HIS A 257 5.26 -7.98 -15.61
CA HIS A 257 5.51 -7.99 -17.05
C HIS A 257 6.63 -7.04 -17.50
N PHE A 258 7.34 -6.37 -16.58
CA PHE A 258 8.38 -5.40 -16.92
C PHE A 258 9.63 -6.05 -17.51
N PHE A 259 10.00 -7.23 -17.01
CA PHE A 259 11.13 -8.02 -17.49
C PHE A 259 10.63 -9.30 -18.15
N ASP A 260 11.36 -9.79 -19.16
CA ASP A 260 11.02 -11.03 -19.88
C ASP A 260 11.28 -12.30 -19.05
N GLU A 261 12.12 -12.20 -18.04
CA GLU A 261 12.40 -13.26 -17.07
C GLU A 261 12.77 -12.67 -15.70
N ASN A 262 13.10 -13.53 -14.74
CA ASN A 262 13.53 -13.09 -13.42
C ASN A 262 14.81 -12.22 -13.54
N PRO A 263 14.75 -10.92 -13.21
CA PRO A 263 15.90 -10.02 -13.38
C PRO A 263 17.06 -10.32 -12.42
N ALA A 264 16.86 -11.18 -11.42
CA ALA A 264 17.90 -11.62 -10.49
C ALA A 264 18.51 -12.98 -10.85
N ILE A 265 18.16 -13.58 -12.00
CA ILE A 265 18.62 -14.94 -12.36
C ILE A 265 20.13 -15.04 -12.60
N ASP A 266 20.77 -13.93 -12.95
CA ASP A 266 22.21 -13.84 -13.21
C ASP A 266 23.03 -13.52 -11.95
N VAL A 267 22.37 -13.29 -10.81
CA VAL A 267 23.03 -13.12 -9.51
C VAL A 267 23.68 -14.44 -9.10
N PRO A 268 25.02 -14.50 -8.92
CA PRO A 268 25.69 -15.74 -8.58
C PRO A 268 25.18 -16.32 -7.26
N PRO A 269 24.66 -17.56 -7.22
CA PRO A 269 24.23 -18.15 -5.97
C PRO A 269 25.47 -18.50 -5.13
N GLU A 270 25.44 -18.21 -3.83
CA GLU A 270 26.60 -18.36 -2.94
C GLU A 270 27.27 -19.76 -3.05
N HIS A 271 26.48 -20.82 -3.16
CA HIS A 271 26.98 -22.19 -3.26
C HIS A 271 27.67 -22.54 -4.60
N ALA A 272 27.50 -21.72 -5.64
CA ALA A 272 28.18 -21.89 -6.93
C ALA A 272 29.48 -21.07 -7.04
N ILE A 273 29.75 -20.17 -6.08
CA ILE A 273 30.98 -19.39 -6.02
C ILE A 273 32.09 -20.28 -5.45
N LYS A 274 33.05 -20.69 -6.31
CA LYS A 274 34.26 -21.38 -5.85
C LYS A 274 35.07 -20.45 -4.96
N ASP A 275 35.50 -20.95 -3.80
CA ASP A 275 36.26 -20.19 -2.80
C ASP A 275 35.58 -18.86 -2.41
N ILE A 276 34.31 -18.92 -1.98
CA ILE A 276 33.49 -17.74 -1.66
C ILE A 276 34.17 -16.74 -0.71
N ASP A 277 34.96 -17.22 0.26
CA ASP A 277 35.70 -16.34 1.18
C ASP A 277 36.77 -15.51 0.44
N LYS A 278 37.46 -16.12 -0.53
CA LYS A 278 38.41 -15.43 -1.40
C LYS A 278 37.68 -14.45 -2.31
N TRP A 279 36.58 -14.86 -2.93
CA TRP A 279 35.78 -13.98 -3.78
C TRP A 279 35.24 -12.77 -3.01
N LYS A 280 34.71 -12.96 -1.79
CA LYS A 280 34.25 -11.88 -0.90
C LYS A 280 35.40 -10.92 -0.54
N THR A 281 36.57 -11.47 -0.20
CA THR A 281 37.75 -10.65 0.14
C THR A 281 38.30 -9.87 -1.06
N GLU A 282 38.22 -10.41 -2.27
CA GLU A 282 38.75 -9.78 -3.50
C GLU A 282 37.77 -8.78 -4.15
N ASN A 283 36.45 -8.92 -3.92
CA ASN A 283 35.43 -8.15 -4.63
C ASN A 283 34.50 -7.30 -3.74
N GLN A 284 34.53 -7.46 -2.41
CA GLN A 284 33.93 -6.48 -1.51
C GLN A 284 34.95 -5.37 -1.24
N GLU A 285 35.09 -4.43 -2.18
CA GLU A 285 35.57 -3.11 -1.81
C GLU A 285 34.51 -2.51 -0.89
N GLY A 286 34.85 -2.34 0.39
CA GLY A 286 33.99 -1.60 1.30
C GLY A 286 33.73 -0.22 0.71
N MET A 287 32.49 0.27 0.80
CA MET A 287 32.24 1.71 0.68
C MET A 287 33.11 2.38 1.74
N GLU A 288 34.27 2.88 1.35
CA GLU A 288 34.97 3.91 2.11
C GLU A 288 33.98 5.06 2.16
N LEU A 289 33.34 5.23 3.32
CA LEU A 289 32.67 6.48 3.63
C LEU A 289 33.78 7.52 3.61
N GLU A 290 33.80 8.36 2.57
CA GLU A 290 34.60 9.57 2.58
C GLU A 290 34.10 10.41 3.77
N ASP A 291 34.86 10.39 4.86
CA ASP A 291 34.73 11.31 5.97
C ASP A 291 35.17 12.70 5.46
N ASP A 292 34.22 13.51 4.99
CA ASP A 292 34.36 14.96 4.78
C ASP A 292 33.15 15.72 5.38
#